data_AF-C6X5A2-F1
#
_entry.id   AF-C6X5A2-F1
#
_cell.length_a   1.000
_cell.length_b   1.000
_cell.length_c   1.000
_cell.angle_alpha   90.00
_cell.angle_beta   90.00
_cell.angle_gamma   90.00
#
_symmetry.space_group_name_H-M   'P 1'
#
loop_
_entity.id
_entity.type
_entity.pdbx_description
1 polymer ?
#
loop_
_entity_poly.entity_id
_entity_poly.type
_entity_poly.pdbx_seq_one_letter_code
_entity_poly.pdbx_strand_id
1 'polypeptide(L)'
;MIFRKAKITPAKNGQFVTCWKRNGEGITQPFESSDDFEFLMIAVESGNRSGVFIFPKKVLEAQKIVMNELSRGKRGIRVYPSWDTTASRQADKTQKWQLEHFFETPIGKSVTVSERDLFS
;
A
#
# COMPACT_ATOMS: atom_id res chain seq x y z
N MET A 1 0.77 6.12 12.31
CA MET A 1 0.13 5.33 11.21
C MET A 1 -0.37 6.30 10.14
N ILE A 2 -0.22 5.97 8.86
CA ILE A 2 -0.70 6.77 7.73
C ILE A 2 -1.82 6.02 7.03
N PHE A 3 -2.92 6.70 6.71
CA PHE A 3 -4.04 6.14 5.95
C PHE A 3 -4.15 6.74 4.55
N ARG A 4 -4.46 5.92 3.56
CA ARG A 4 -4.79 6.31 2.19
C ARG A 4 -5.93 5.45 1.64
N LYS A 5 -6.69 5.99 0.69
CA LYS A 5 -7.64 5.24 -0.13
C LYS A 5 -7.11 5.16 -1.55
N ALA A 6 -6.96 3.94 -2.06
CA ALA A 6 -6.57 3.73 -3.45
C ALA A 6 -7.75 4.01 -4.40
N LYS A 7 -7.45 4.20 -5.68
CA LYS A 7 -8.45 4.46 -6.72
C LYS A 7 -8.25 3.53 -7.90
N ILE A 8 -9.34 2.94 -8.37
CA ILE A 8 -9.36 2.23 -9.65
C ILE A 8 -9.13 3.24 -10.78
N THR A 9 -8.27 2.89 -11.71
CA THR A 9 -8.01 3.68 -12.92
C THR A 9 -8.36 2.84 -14.14
N PRO A 10 -9.13 3.34 -15.13
CA PRO A 10 -9.67 2.50 -16.22
C PRO A 10 -8.61 1.75 -17.04
N ALA A 11 -7.43 2.33 -17.22
CA ALA A 11 -6.44 1.83 -18.18
C ALA A 11 -5.56 0.67 -17.67
N LYS A 12 -5.57 0.35 -16.37
CA LYS A 12 -4.64 -0.62 -15.78
C LYS A 12 -5.26 -1.32 -14.58
N ASN A 13 -5.05 -2.64 -14.49
CA ASN A 13 -5.39 -3.46 -13.33
C ASN A 13 -4.67 -2.96 -12.06
N GLY A 14 -5.18 -3.34 -10.89
CA GLY A 14 -4.74 -2.77 -9.62
C GLY A 14 -5.33 -1.39 -9.36
N GLN A 15 -5.21 -0.94 -8.12
CA GLN A 15 -5.64 0.38 -7.68
C GLN A 15 -4.43 1.28 -7.44
N PHE A 16 -4.51 2.52 -7.90
CA PHE A 16 -3.45 3.51 -7.70
C PHE A 16 -3.62 4.23 -6.37
N VAL A 17 -2.53 4.39 -5.62
CA VAL A 17 -2.49 5.12 -4.36
C VAL A 17 -1.28 6.04 -4.30
N THR A 18 -1.46 7.19 -3.65
CA THR A 18 -0.37 8.14 -3.40
C THR A 18 0.34 7.81 -2.09
N CYS A 19 1.67 7.86 -2.13
CA CYS A 19 2.58 7.56 -1.03
C CYS A 19 3.52 8.75 -0.78
N TRP A 20 2.97 9.97 -0.70
CA TRP A 20 3.74 11.20 -0.52
C TRP A 20 3.21 12.06 0.63
N LYS A 21 4.11 12.93 1.12
CA LYS A 21 3.86 14.08 2.00
C LYS A 21 4.30 15.38 1.30
N ARG A 22 3.96 16.54 1.86
CA ARG A 22 4.57 17.82 1.45
C ARG A 22 5.74 18.12 2.37
N ASN A 23 6.84 18.62 1.81
CA ASN A 23 7.97 19.13 2.59
C ASN A 23 7.67 20.53 3.13
N GLY A 24 8.63 21.15 3.83
CA GLY A 24 8.50 22.50 4.38
C GLY A 24 8.23 23.59 3.32
N GLU A 25 8.56 23.34 2.06
CA GLU A 25 8.32 24.23 0.93
C GLU A 25 6.97 23.93 0.22
N GLY A 26 6.18 23.00 0.74
CA GLY A 26 4.92 22.58 0.14
C GLY A 26 5.08 21.64 -1.07
N ILE A 27 6.28 21.20 -1.42
CA ILE A 27 6.54 20.31 -2.56
C ILE A 27 6.27 18.86 -2.16
N THR A 28 5.64 18.09 -3.06
CA THR A 28 5.35 16.67 -2.81
C THR A 28 6.63 15.83 -2.87
N GLN A 29 6.91 15.07 -1.81
CA GLN A 29 8.01 14.11 -1.75
C GLN A 29 7.53 12.78 -1.17
N PRO A 30 8.20 11.65 -1.50
CA PRO A 30 7.96 10.38 -0.83
C PRO A 30 8.08 10.50 0.69
N PHE A 31 7.47 9.57 1.41
CA PHE A 31 7.81 9.38 2.81
C PHE A 31 9.28 8.98 2.96
N GLU A 32 9.89 9.37 4.07
CA GLU A 32 11.28 9.09 4.42
C GLU A 32 11.34 8.13 5.62
N SER A 33 12.44 7.38 5.74
CA SER A 33 12.66 6.46 6.89
C SER A 33 12.56 7.16 8.24
N SER A 34 12.95 8.43 8.31
CA SER A 34 12.90 9.29 9.50
C SER A 34 11.51 9.81 9.83
N ASP A 35 10.51 9.62 8.96
CA ASP A 35 9.15 10.07 9.24
C ASP A 35 8.51 9.27 10.37
N ASP A 36 7.73 9.95 11.20
CA ASP A 36 7.04 9.35 12.36
C ASP A 36 5.79 8.55 11.94
N PHE A 37 6.01 7.32 11.44
CA PHE A 37 4.96 6.35 11.19
C PHE A 37 5.49 4.91 11.18
N GLU A 38 4.73 3.96 11.70
CA GLU A 38 5.14 2.55 11.63
C GLU A 38 4.45 1.78 10.49
N PHE A 39 3.27 2.23 10.07
CA PHE A 39 2.44 1.57 9.07
C PHE A 39 1.82 2.53 8.06
N LEU A 40 1.73 2.09 6.80
CA LEU A 40 0.89 2.66 5.77
C LEU A 40 -0.31 1.74 5.50
N MET A 41 -1.50 2.19 5.89
CA MET A 41 -2.76 1.52 5.65
C MET A 41 -3.40 2.03 4.36
N ILE A 42 -3.77 1.13 3.45
CA ILE A 42 -4.37 1.47 2.16
C ILE A 42 -5.70 0.73 2.00
N ALA A 43 -6.80 1.47 2.01
CA ALA A 43 -8.12 0.94 1.70
C ALA A 43 -8.31 0.75 0.20
N VAL A 44 -8.92 -0.37 -0.18
CA VAL A 44 -9.24 -0.76 -1.55
C VAL A 44 -10.69 -1.24 -1.63
N GLU A 45 -11.38 -0.85 -2.70
CA GLU A 45 -12.78 -1.19 -2.95
C GLU A 45 -12.99 -1.47 -4.43
N SER A 46 -13.82 -2.46 -4.75
CA SER A 46 -14.24 -2.79 -6.13
C SER A 46 -15.61 -3.46 -6.12
N GLY A 47 -16.66 -2.70 -6.43
CA GLY A 47 -18.03 -3.19 -6.35
C GLY A 47 -18.37 -3.60 -4.92
N ASN A 48 -18.74 -4.86 -4.71
CA ASN A 48 -19.06 -5.42 -3.39
C ASN A 48 -17.85 -5.97 -2.62
N ARG A 49 -16.64 -5.81 -3.15
CA ARG A 49 -15.39 -6.25 -2.50
C ARG A 49 -14.67 -5.06 -1.88
N SER A 50 -14.17 -5.26 -0.68
CA SER A 50 -13.43 -4.26 0.07
C SER A 50 -12.35 -4.92 0.92
N GLY A 51 -11.28 -4.18 1.20
CA GLY A 51 -10.17 -4.68 1.98
C GLY A 51 -9.18 -3.58 2.33
N VAL A 52 -8.18 -3.95 3.10
CA VAL A 52 -7.10 -3.06 3.52
C VAL A 52 -5.77 -3.76 3.32
N PHE A 53 -4.79 -3.00 2.83
CA PHE A 53 -3.39 -3.36 2.99
C PHE A 53 -2.84 -2.65 4.21
N ILE A 54 -2.03 -3.35 5.02
CA ILE A 54 -1.34 -2.74 6.16
C ILE A 54 0.16 -3.03 6.00
N PHE A 55 0.88 -2.10 5.39
CA PHE A 55 2.31 -2.27 5.13
C PHE A 55 3.16 -1.70 6.27
N PRO A 56 3.99 -2.52 6.94
CA PRO A 56 5.03 -2.02 7.84
C PRO A 56 6.03 -1.12 7.09
N LYS A 57 6.55 -0.08 7.74
CA LYS A 57 7.56 0.82 7.16
C LYS A 57 8.75 0.04 6.58
N LYS A 58 9.25 -0.98 7.30
CA LYS A 58 10.36 -1.84 6.85
C LYS A 58 10.10 -2.52 5.50
N VAL A 59 8.87 -2.98 5.28
CA VAL A 59 8.46 -3.58 3.99
C VAL A 59 8.45 -2.52 2.89
N LEU A 60 7.93 -1.32 3.18
CA LEU A 60 7.92 -0.22 2.23
C LEU A 60 9.34 0.25 1.85
N GLU A 61 10.28 0.22 2.78
CA GLU A 61 11.70 0.50 2.54
C GLU A 61 12.34 -0.58 1.65
N ALA A 62 12.12 -1.86 1.97
CA ALA A 62 12.60 -2.99 1.17
C ALA A 62 12.07 -2.93 -0.28
N GLN A 63 10.81 -2.49 -0.46
CA GLN A 63 10.18 -2.31 -1.77
C GLN A 63 10.48 -0.95 -2.43
N LYS A 64 11.39 -0.16 -1.84
CA LYS A 64 11.85 1.15 -2.33
C LYS A 64 10.71 2.17 -2.52
N ILE A 65 9.68 2.08 -1.69
CA ILE A 65 8.53 2.99 -1.67
C ILE A 65 8.83 4.16 -0.73
N VAL A 66 9.38 3.87 0.44
CA VAL A 66 9.92 4.88 1.36
C VAL A 66 11.33 5.26 0.90
N MET A 67 11.64 6.55 1.00
CA MET A 67 12.95 7.11 0.74
C MET A 67 13.90 6.79 1.88
N ASN A 68 15.09 6.33 1.54
CA ASN A 68 16.20 6.08 2.45
C ASN A 68 17.53 6.37 1.73
N GLU A 69 18.65 6.11 2.38
CA GLU A 69 19.99 6.35 1.81
C GLU A 69 20.24 5.61 0.48
N LEU A 70 19.52 4.51 0.23
CA LEU A 70 19.68 3.64 -0.94
C LEU A 70 18.60 3.85 -2.01
N SER A 71 17.56 4.64 -1.73
CA SER A 71 16.35 4.73 -2.55
C SER A 71 15.74 6.12 -2.48
N ARG A 72 15.43 6.70 -3.65
CA ARG A 72 14.68 7.96 -3.74
C ARG A 72 13.20 7.84 -3.35
N GLY A 73 12.71 6.64 -3.06
CA GLY A 73 11.30 6.38 -2.75
C GLY A 73 10.36 6.56 -3.93
N LYS A 74 9.05 6.37 -3.70
CA LYS A 74 7.99 6.51 -4.70
C LYS A 74 6.89 7.40 -4.16
N ARG A 75 6.38 8.30 -5.00
CA ARG A 75 5.22 9.16 -4.69
C ARG A 75 3.88 8.44 -4.90
N GLY A 76 3.87 7.30 -5.56
CA GLY A 76 2.66 6.50 -5.72
C GLY A 76 2.97 5.13 -6.27
N ILE A 77 2.07 4.19 -5.99
CA ILE A 77 2.20 2.79 -6.37
C ILE A 77 0.85 2.24 -6.84
N ARG A 78 0.90 1.05 -7.44
CA ARG A 78 -0.29 0.21 -7.59
C ARG A 78 -0.31 -0.86 -6.51
N VAL A 79 -1.49 -1.07 -5.95
CA VAL A 79 -1.80 -2.20 -5.08
C VAL A 79 -2.75 -3.16 -5.79
N TYR A 80 -2.56 -4.46 -5.59
CA TYR A 80 -3.32 -5.51 -6.26
C TYR A 80 -3.99 -6.40 -5.20
N PRO A 81 -5.25 -6.14 -4.83
CA PRO A 81 -6.01 -7.01 -3.94
C PRO A 81 -6.09 -8.44 -4.46
N SER A 82 -6.46 -9.39 -3.60
CA SER A 82 -6.55 -10.82 -3.95
C SER A 82 -7.46 -11.10 -5.16
N TRP A 83 -8.46 -10.23 -5.38
CA TRP A 83 -9.41 -10.35 -6.47
C TRP A 83 -8.96 -9.74 -7.81
N ASP A 84 -7.83 -9.05 -7.86
CA ASP A 84 -7.31 -8.48 -9.10
C ASP A 84 -6.42 -9.50 -9.83
N THR A 85 -6.66 -9.70 -11.12
CA THR A 85 -5.75 -10.48 -11.98
C THR A 85 -4.63 -9.60 -12.50
N THR A 86 -3.37 -9.99 -12.31
CA THR A 86 -2.21 -9.23 -12.80
C THR A 86 -1.94 -9.52 -14.29
N ALA A 87 -1.58 -8.49 -15.05
CA ALA A 87 -1.38 -8.60 -16.51
C ALA A 87 0.10 -8.72 -16.92
N SER A 88 1.04 -8.66 -15.96
CA SER A 88 2.47 -8.70 -16.24
C SER A 88 3.26 -9.37 -15.13
N ARG A 89 4.44 -9.91 -15.44
CA ARG A 89 5.35 -10.51 -14.45
C ARG A 89 5.74 -9.56 -13.32
N GLN A 90 5.85 -8.26 -13.62
CA GLN A 90 6.16 -7.25 -12.60
C GLN A 90 4.97 -7.02 -11.67
N ALA A 91 3.76 -6.98 -12.22
CA ALA A 91 2.53 -6.86 -11.43
C ALA A 91 2.32 -8.11 -10.56
N ASP A 92 2.54 -9.32 -11.09
CA ASP A 92 2.49 -10.59 -10.35
C ASP A 92 3.45 -10.61 -9.15
N LYS A 93 4.73 -10.27 -9.38
CA LYS A 93 5.72 -10.14 -8.30
C LYS A 93 5.31 -9.10 -7.26
N THR A 94 4.70 -8.00 -7.71
CA THR A 94 4.22 -6.94 -6.80
C THR A 94 3.04 -7.42 -5.97
N GLN A 95 2.08 -8.11 -6.58
CA GLN A 95 0.92 -8.65 -5.88
C GLN A 95 1.32 -9.67 -4.82
N LYS A 96 2.29 -10.56 -5.11
CA LYS A 96 2.72 -11.61 -4.16
C LYS A 96 3.07 -11.05 -2.78
N TRP A 97 4.02 -10.12 -2.70
CA TRP A 97 4.40 -9.53 -1.41
C TRP A 97 3.29 -8.63 -0.83
N GLN A 98 2.45 -8.04 -1.67
CA GLN A 98 1.33 -7.22 -1.17
C GLN A 98 0.27 -8.06 -0.47
N LEU A 99 0.00 -9.27 -0.97
CA LEU A 99 -1.00 -10.17 -0.40
C LEU A 99 -0.61 -10.71 0.98
N GLU A 100 0.68 -10.76 1.30
CA GLU A 100 1.18 -11.06 2.66
C GLU A 100 0.72 -10.00 3.70
N HIS A 101 0.29 -8.83 3.24
CA HIS A 101 -0.17 -7.73 4.07
C HIS A 101 -1.61 -7.30 3.76
N PHE A 102 -2.39 -8.17 3.11
CA PHE A 102 -3.74 -7.88 2.65
C PHE A 102 -4.81 -8.56 3.51
N PHE A 103 -5.80 -7.77 3.93
CA PHE A 103 -6.95 -8.24 4.70
C PHE A 103 -8.22 -7.88 3.95
N GLU A 104 -8.96 -8.88 3.50
CA GLU A 104 -10.28 -8.67 2.90
C GLU A 104 -11.29 -8.33 4.00
N THR A 105 -12.04 -7.25 3.81
CA THR A 105 -13.04 -6.74 4.76
C THR A 105 -14.40 -6.67 4.05
N PRO A 106 -15.16 -7.77 3.98
CA PRO A 106 -16.47 -7.77 3.32
C PRO A 106 -17.43 -6.75 3.94
N ILE A 107 -18.27 -6.13 3.11
CA ILE A 107 -19.27 -5.15 3.57
C ILE A 107 -20.12 -5.78 4.70
N GLY A 108 -20.23 -5.06 5.82
CA GLY A 108 -21.01 -5.48 6.99
C GLY A 108 -20.29 -6.46 7.93
N LYS A 109 -19.01 -6.77 7.70
CA LYS A 109 -18.19 -7.59 8.60
C LYS A 109 -17.00 -6.79 9.13
N SER A 110 -16.77 -6.88 10.43
CA SER A 110 -15.52 -6.43 11.05
C SER A 110 -14.47 -7.52 10.96
N VAL A 111 -13.23 -7.13 10.67
CA VAL A 111 -12.06 -8.02 10.75
C VAL A 111 -11.16 -7.50 11.85
N THR A 112 -10.75 -8.37 12.76
CA THR A 112 -9.77 -8.06 13.80
C THR A 112 -8.40 -8.48 13.29
N VAL A 113 -7.46 -7.53 13.26
CA VAL A 113 -6.05 -7.77 12.93
C VAL A 113 -5.26 -7.65 14.22
N SER A 114 -4.50 -8.68 14.57
CA SER A 114 -3.64 -8.71 15.76
C SER A 114 -2.22 -8.27 15.44
N GLU A 115 -1.41 -7.97 16.46
CA GLU A 115 0.01 -7.66 16.27
C GLU A 115 0.76 -8.82 15.59
N ARG A 116 0.40 -10.07 15.88
CA ARG A 116 1.04 -11.23 15.22
C ARG A 116 0.83 -11.20 13.71
N ASP A 117 -0.35 -10.81 13.26
CA ASP A 117 -0.67 -10.73 11.82
C ASP A 117 0.09 -9.62 11.10
N LEU A 118 0.58 -8.62 11.84
CA LEU A 118 1.34 -7.48 11.29
C LEU A 118 2.86 -7.70 11.30
N PHE A 119 3.35 -8.61 12.14
CA PHE A 119 4.78 -8.84 12.38
C PHE A 119 5.23 -10.30 12.10
N SER A 120 4.35 -11.18 11.62
CA SER A 120 4.67 -12.56 11.22
C SER A 120 5.41 -12.66 9.89
#